data_AF-A0A847J5F2-F1
#
_entry.id   AF-A0A847J5F2-F1
#
_cell.length_a   1.000
_cell.length_b   1.000
_cell.length_c   1.000
_cell.angle_alpha   90.00
_cell.angle_beta   90.00
_cell.angle_gamma   90.00
#
_symmetry.space_group_name_H-M   'P 1'
#
loop_
_entity.id
_entity.type
_entity.pdbx_description
1 polymer ?
#
loop_
_entity_poly.entity_id
_entity_poly.type
_entity_poly.pdbx_seq_one_letter_code
_entity_poly.pdbx_strand_id
1 'polypeptide(L)'
;MLRPFLDWPKARLVATLSARGATWIEDPSNRDPRFERARFRAAMPMLAELGLDRDRLVATAAAMGRAAAALEREVDALLSRAFVHPAGFLRIAVEDYAASAEEIRLRAAARAIADLGGEAYGPRLAGLEAIDAELTAAGTTAVVRTLGGVRI
;
A
#
# COMPACT_ATOMS: atom_id res chain seq x y z
N MET A 1 7.69 2.90 12.38
CA MET A 1 8.58 1.71 12.47
C MET A 1 9.83 1.96 11.64
N LEU A 2 11.03 1.69 12.16
CA LEU A 2 12.31 1.85 11.44
C LEU A 2 12.81 0.51 10.89
N ARG A 3 13.48 0.51 9.73
CA ARG A 3 14.07 -0.69 9.08
C ARG A 3 15.56 -0.49 8.74
N PRO A 4 16.46 -0.35 9.73
CA PRO A 4 17.85 0.08 9.52
C PRO A 4 18.72 -0.89 8.69
N PHE A 5 18.35 -2.16 8.61
CA PHE A 5 19.09 -3.18 7.86
C PHE A 5 18.45 -3.55 6.52
N LEU A 6 17.48 -2.78 6.02
CA LEU A 6 16.76 -3.11 4.80
C LEU A 6 17.68 -3.27 3.59
N ASP A 7 18.69 -2.39 3.48
CA ASP A 7 19.63 -2.37 2.36
C ASP A 7 20.82 -3.32 2.56
N TRP A 8 20.89 -4.02 3.71
CA TRP A 8 22.02 -4.87 4.04
C TRP A 8 21.74 -6.32 3.61
N PRO A 9 22.59 -6.93 2.76
CA PRO A 9 22.45 -8.35 2.43
C PRO A 9 22.61 -9.22 3.68
N LYS A 10 21.83 -10.31 3.78
CA LYS A 10 21.94 -11.28 4.90
C LYS A 10 23.37 -11.77 5.09
N ALA A 11 24.08 -12.06 3.99
CA ALA A 11 25.48 -12.52 4.05
C ALA A 11 26.41 -11.55 4.78
N ARG A 12 26.19 -10.23 4.61
CA ARG A 12 26.96 -9.19 5.31
C ARG A 12 26.66 -9.20 6.82
N LEU A 13 25.39 -9.38 7.20
CA LEU A 13 24.99 -9.48 8.60
C LEU A 13 25.61 -10.71 9.27
N VAL A 14 25.57 -11.86 8.60
CA VAL A 14 26.19 -13.12 9.08
C VAL A 14 27.70 -12.96 9.24
N ALA A 15 28.41 -12.43 8.24
CA ALA A 15 29.85 -12.20 8.32
C ALA A 15 30.22 -11.26 9.49
N THR A 16 29.39 -10.24 9.76
CA THR A 16 29.59 -9.29 10.86
C THR A 16 29.45 -9.95 12.23
N LEU A 17 28.48 -10.86 12.39
CA LEU A 17 28.28 -11.62 13.63
C LEU A 17 29.40 -12.65 13.83
N SER A 18 29.77 -13.39 12.78
CA SER A 18 30.87 -14.35 12.82
C SER A 18 32.20 -13.70 13.22
N ALA A 19 32.54 -12.54 12.64
CA ALA A 19 33.74 -11.80 12.99
C ALA A 19 33.77 -11.31 14.45
N ARG A 20 32.61 -11.21 15.09
CA ARG A 20 32.45 -10.83 16.51
C ARG A 20 32.33 -12.04 17.44
N GLY A 21 32.37 -13.27 16.92
CA GLY A 21 32.12 -14.48 17.70
C GLY A 21 30.70 -14.58 18.27
N ALA A 22 29.75 -13.81 17.72
CA ALA A 22 28.37 -13.81 18.18
C ALA A 22 27.60 -14.96 17.52
N THR A 23 26.91 -15.77 18.33
CA THR A 23 26.00 -16.81 17.85
C THR A 23 24.58 -16.26 17.69
N TRP A 24 23.75 -16.96 16.92
CA TRP A 24 22.34 -16.61 16.72
C TRP A 24 21.47 -17.87 16.69
N ILE A 25 20.19 -17.68 16.93
CA ILE A 25 19.18 -18.75 16.87
C ILE A 25 18.61 -18.80 15.46
N GLU A 26 18.55 -20.00 14.86
CA GLU A 26 17.79 -20.22 13.63
C GLU A 26 16.36 -20.64 13.96
N ASP A 27 15.38 -19.80 13.63
CA ASP A 27 13.96 -20.15 13.74
C ASP A 27 13.57 -21.16 12.64
N PRO A 28 13.06 -22.37 13.00
CA PRO A 28 12.62 -23.40 12.05
C PRO A 28 11.57 -22.92 11.04
N SER A 29 10.72 -21.96 11.41
CA SER A 29 9.68 -21.40 10.54
C SER A 29 10.25 -20.77 9.26
N ASN A 30 11.52 -20.36 9.27
CA ASN A 30 12.21 -19.79 8.10
C ASN A 30 12.30 -20.75 6.91
N ARG A 31 12.15 -22.05 7.14
CA ARG A 31 12.25 -23.11 6.12
C ARG A 31 10.96 -23.93 5.98
N ASP A 32 9.91 -23.58 6.72
CA ASP A 32 8.66 -24.34 6.73
C ASP A 32 7.77 -23.95 5.53
N PRO A 33 7.51 -24.87 4.58
CA PRO A 33 6.78 -24.59 3.34
C PRO A 33 5.29 -24.25 3.54
N ARG A 34 4.76 -24.42 4.76
CA ARG A 34 3.42 -23.92 5.12
C ARG A 34 3.35 -22.40 5.02
N PHE A 35 4.46 -21.69 5.25
CA PHE A 35 4.55 -20.25 5.15
C PHE A 35 4.97 -19.80 3.75
N GLU A 36 4.24 -18.83 3.20
CA GLU A 36 4.48 -18.29 1.86
C GLU A 36 5.92 -17.76 1.68
N ARG A 37 6.44 -17.04 2.69
CA ARG A 37 7.81 -16.50 2.66
C ARG A 37 8.88 -17.59 2.50
N ALA A 38 8.69 -18.76 3.12
CA ALA A 38 9.63 -19.88 2.97
C ALA A 38 9.56 -20.46 1.55
N ARG A 39 8.35 -20.61 0.99
CA ARG A 39 8.15 -21.04 -0.40
C ARG A 39 8.81 -20.09 -1.40
N PHE A 40 8.60 -18.77 -1.26
CA PHE A 40 9.24 -17.78 -2.13
C PHE A 40 10.77 -17.79 -2.03
N ARG A 41 11.32 -17.94 -0.82
CA ARG A 41 12.78 -18.10 -0.65
C ARG A 41 13.30 -19.33 -1.39
N ALA A 42 12.62 -20.46 -1.26
CA ALA A 42 13.00 -21.70 -1.92
C ALA A 42 12.91 -21.59 -3.46
N ALA A 43 11.94 -20.83 -3.97
CA ALA A 43 11.77 -20.59 -5.40
C ALA A 43 12.72 -19.52 -5.99
N MET A 44 13.41 -18.73 -5.15
CA MET A 44 14.22 -17.59 -5.59
C MET A 44 15.34 -17.95 -6.59
N PRO A 45 16.06 -19.09 -6.47
CA PRO A 45 17.04 -19.50 -7.47
C PRO A 45 16.42 -19.69 -8.86
N MET A 46 15.28 -20.37 -8.95
CA MET A 46 14.54 -20.57 -10.20
C MET A 46 14.02 -19.24 -10.77
N LEU A 47 13.52 -18.34 -9.92
CA LEU A 47 13.11 -17.00 -10.36
C LEU A 47 14.29 -16.17 -10.89
N ALA A 48 15.48 -16.31 -10.29
CA ALA A 48 16.68 -15.64 -10.74
C ALA A 48 17.11 -16.11 -12.14
N GLU A 49 16.98 -17.41 -12.45
CA GLU A 49 17.22 -17.94 -13.80
C GLU A 49 16.28 -17.33 -14.86
N LEU A 50 15.07 -16.94 -14.46
CA LEU A 50 14.10 -16.21 -15.29
C LEU A 50 14.31 -14.68 -15.29
N GLY A 51 15.38 -14.20 -14.66
CA GLY A 51 15.70 -12.77 -14.56
C GLY A 51 14.88 -11.99 -13.54
N LEU A 52 14.25 -12.67 -12.57
CA LEU A 52 13.57 -12.08 -11.40
C LEU A 52 14.43 -12.26 -10.14
N ASP A 53 15.68 -11.84 -10.23
CA ASP A 53 16.60 -11.86 -9.09
C ASP A 53 16.27 -10.80 -8.02
N ARG A 54 16.97 -10.90 -6.90
CA ARG A 54 16.82 -9.98 -5.77
C ARG A 54 17.04 -8.52 -6.18
N ASP A 55 18.08 -8.24 -6.96
CA ASP A 55 18.50 -6.87 -7.24
C ASP A 55 17.48 -6.19 -8.18
N ARG A 56 16.94 -6.93 -9.14
CA ARG A 56 15.82 -6.47 -9.99
C ARG A 56 14.56 -6.23 -9.17
N LEU A 57 14.18 -7.13 -8.26
CA LEU A 57 13.01 -6.95 -7.40
C LEU A 57 13.17 -5.71 -6.49
N VAL A 58 14.37 -5.48 -5.94
CA VAL A 58 14.67 -4.29 -5.14
C VAL A 58 14.59 -3.01 -6.00
N ALA A 59 15.18 -3.01 -7.20
CA ALA A 59 15.12 -1.88 -8.12
C ALA A 59 13.67 -1.55 -8.54
N THR A 60 12.86 -2.57 -8.84
CA THR A 60 11.43 -2.43 -9.14
C THR A 60 10.69 -1.85 -7.94
N ALA A 61 10.90 -2.37 -6.73
CA ALA A 61 10.27 -1.85 -5.51
C ALA A 61 10.64 -0.38 -5.26
N ALA A 62 11.89 0.01 -5.49
CA ALA A 62 12.32 1.40 -5.38
C ALA A 62 11.67 2.31 -6.44
N ALA A 63 11.55 1.84 -7.68
CA ALA A 63 10.86 2.57 -8.75
C ALA A 63 9.36 2.74 -8.44
N MET A 64 8.68 1.67 -7.99
CA MET A 64 7.29 1.73 -7.57
C MET A 64 7.11 2.63 -6.35
N GLY A 65 8.05 2.64 -5.40
CA GLY A 65 8.04 3.56 -4.26
C GLY A 65 8.10 5.03 -4.69
N ARG A 66 8.93 5.37 -5.68
CA ARG A 66 8.97 6.74 -6.23
C ARG A 66 7.66 7.11 -6.94
N ALA A 67 7.09 6.18 -7.70
CA ALA A 67 5.80 6.40 -8.37
C ALA A 67 4.67 6.59 -7.36
N ALA A 68 4.59 5.72 -6.35
CA ALA A 68 3.62 5.83 -5.26
C ALA A 68 3.76 7.17 -4.54
N ALA A 69 4.98 7.59 -4.19
CA ALA A 69 5.22 8.89 -3.55
C ALA A 69 4.79 10.08 -4.42
N ALA A 70 4.81 9.95 -5.75
CA ALA A 70 4.28 10.97 -6.64
C ALA A 70 2.75 11.01 -6.61
N LEU A 71 2.09 9.85 -6.67
CA LEU A 71 0.64 9.74 -6.56
C LEU A 71 0.12 10.25 -5.21
N GLU A 72 0.81 9.93 -4.10
CA GLU A 72 0.41 10.40 -2.77
C GLU A 72 0.39 11.94 -2.67
N ARG A 73 1.27 12.66 -3.38
CA ARG A 73 1.22 14.13 -3.40
C ARG A 73 -0.05 14.66 -4.06
N GLU A 74 -0.51 14.00 -5.12
CA GLU A 74 -1.76 14.39 -5.80
C GLU A 74 -2.99 14.03 -4.94
N VAL A 75 -2.93 12.89 -4.23
CA VAL A 75 -3.95 12.51 -3.23
C VAL A 75 -4.01 13.54 -2.10
N ASP A 76 -2.86 13.98 -1.59
CA ASP A 76 -2.76 15.04 -0.59
C ASP A 76 -3.33 16.36 -1.11
N ALA A 77 -3.02 16.73 -2.36
CA ALA A 77 -3.55 17.93 -2.98
C ALA A 77 -5.08 17.88 -3.09
N LEU A 78 -5.67 16.75 -3.50
CA LEU A 78 -7.11 16.58 -3.57
C LEU A 78 -7.76 16.66 -2.18
N LEU A 79 -7.24 15.91 -1.20
CA LEU A 79 -7.82 15.87 0.14
C LEU A 79 -7.59 17.16 0.93
N SER A 80 -6.57 17.97 0.60
CA SER A 80 -6.38 19.29 1.19
C SER A 80 -7.52 20.27 0.87
N ARG A 81 -8.29 20.02 -0.20
CA ARG A 81 -9.48 20.79 -0.58
C ARG A 81 -10.75 20.28 0.09
N ALA A 82 -10.68 19.17 0.81
CA ALA A 82 -11.83 18.59 1.48
C ALA A 82 -12.24 19.44 2.69
N PHE A 83 -13.54 19.64 2.85
CA PHE A 83 -14.11 20.17 4.09
C PHE A 83 -14.23 19.04 5.11
N VAL A 84 -13.49 19.11 6.21
CA VAL A 84 -13.57 18.15 7.33
C VAL A 84 -14.40 18.74 8.46
N HIS A 85 -15.45 18.04 8.87
CA HIS A 85 -16.36 18.49 9.91
C HIS A 85 -16.06 17.79 11.26
N PRO A 86 -16.07 18.50 12.40
CA PRO A 86 -15.83 17.92 13.72
C PRO A 86 -16.77 16.78 14.12
N ALA A 87 -17.94 16.70 13.50
CA ALA A 87 -18.90 15.60 13.69
C ALA A 87 -18.50 14.28 12.98
N GLY A 88 -17.29 14.19 12.40
CA GLY A 88 -16.77 12.95 11.84
C GLY A 88 -17.24 12.66 10.41
N PHE A 89 -17.34 13.69 9.57
CA PHE A 89 -17.53 13.50 8.12
C PHE A 89 -16.65 14.46 7.34
N LEU A 90 -16.38 14.13 6.08
CA LEU A 90 -15.72 15.02 5.13
C LEU A 90 -16.55 15.20 3.86
N ARG A 91 -16.31 16.30 3.15
CA ARG A 91 -16.91 16.58 1.84
C ARG A 91 -15.81 17.00 0.87
N ILE A 92 -15.85 16.45 -0.33
CA ILE A 92 -15.02 16.85 -1.46
C ILE A 92 -15.97 17.38 -2.54
N ALA A 93 -15.63 18.49 -3.20
CA ALA A 93 -16.42 18.99 -4.31
C ALA A 93 -16.45 17.94 -5.42
N VAL A 94 -17.63 17.70 -6.01
CA VAL A 94 -17.80 16.67 -7.06
C VAL A 94 -16.92 17.00 -8.25
N GLU A 95 -16.74 18.28 -8.56
CA GLU A 95 -15.92 18.78 -9.65
C GLU A 95 -14.43 18.50 -9.42
N ASP A 96 -13.92 18.75 -8.21
CA ASP A 96 -12.52 18.45 -7.83
C ASP A 96 -12.26 16.94 -7.86
N TYR A 97 -13.21 16.14 -7.35
CA TYR A 97 -13.11 14.68 -7.36
C TYR A 97 -13.10 14.16 -8.80
N ALA A 98 -14.09 14.53 -9.62
CA ALA A 98 -14.23 14.05 -10.99
C ALA A 98 -13.10 14.51 -11.92
N ALA A 99 -12.51 15.69 -11.69
CA ALA A 99 -11.38 16.19 -12.46
C ALA A 99 -10.06 15.44 -12.16
N SER A 100 -9.98 14.71 -11.04
CA SER A 100 -8.79 13.95 -10.66
C SER A 100 -8.70 12.62 -11.42
N ALA A 101 -7.49 12.13 -11.67
CA ALA A 101 -7.27 10.82 -12.28
C ALA A 101 -7.84 9.70 -11.40
N GLU A 102 -8.29 8.59 -12.01
CA GLU A 102 -8.93 7.45 -11.33
C GLU A 102 -8.11 6.92 -10.14
N GLU A 103 -6.81 6.67 -10.35
CA GLU A 103 -5.92 6.21 -9.28
C GLU A 103 -5.88 7.17 -8.07
N ILE A 104 -6.01 8.49 -8.31
CA ILE A 104 -6.05 9.50 -7.24
C ILE A 104 -7.38 9.46 -6.50
N ARG A 105 -8.49 9.33 -7.23
CA ARG A 105 -9.84 9.20 -6.67
C ARG A 105 -9.95 7.96 -5.77
N LEU A 106 -9.49 6.81 -6.26
CA LEU A 106 -9.52 5.54 -5.52
C LEU A 106 -8.67 5.60 -4.23
N ARG A 107 -7.45 6.17 -4.30
CA ARG A 107 -6.59 6.34 -3.11
C ARG A 107 -7.16 7.35 -2.12
N ALA A 108 -7.70 8.47 -2.61
CA ALA A 108 -8.33 9.47 -1.77
C ALA A 108 -9.54 8.88 -1.04
N ALA A 109 -10.40 8.13 -1.74
CA ALA A 109 -11.52 7.41 -1.14
C ALA A 109 -11.05 6.36 -0.13
N ALA A 110 -10.03 5.56 -0.45
CA ALA A 110 -9.47 4.57 0.47
C ALA A 110 -8.99 5.22 1.78
N ARG A 111 -8.26 6.35 1.69
CA ARG A 111 -7.75 7.10 2.84
C ARG A 111 -8.87 7.74 3.64
N ALA A 112 -9.78 8.44 2.98
CA ALA A 112 -10.97 9.04 3.59
C ALA A 112 -11.80 8.01 4.39
N ILE A 113 -12.02 6.83 3.81
CA ILE A 113 -12.80 5.77 4.46
C ILE A 113 -12.03 5.15 5.62
N ALA A 114 -10.73 4.92 5.49
CA ALA A 114 -9.90 4.42 6.59
C ALA A 114 -9.90 5.40 7.78
N ASP A 115 -9.67 6.68 7.50
CA ASP A 115 -9.58 7.74 8.52
C ASP A 115 -10.92 7.96 9.25
N LEU A 116 -12.05 7.92 8.53
CA LEU A 116 -13.38 8.06 9.12
C LEU A 116 -13.88 6.77 9.80
N GLY A 117 -13.52 5.61 9.26
CA GLY A 117 -13.90 4.29 9.77
C GLY A 117 -13.06 3.84 10.98
N GLY A 118 -11.92 4.50 11.23
CA GLY A 118 -10.99 4.13 12.31
C GLY A 118 -10.18 2.86 12.03
N GLU A 119 -10.15 2.42 10.78
CA GLU A 119 -9.45 1.20 10.36
C GLU A 119 -8.03 1.52 9.89
N ALA A 120 -7.09 0.59 10.11
CA ALA A 120 -5.70 0.77 9.68
C ALA A 120 -5.54 0.74 8.14
N TYR A 121 -6.52 0.19 7.44
CA TYR A 121 -6.50 0.00 5.99
C TYR A 121 -7.85 0.38 5.38
N GLY A 122 -7.78 0.96 4.17
CA GLY A 122 -8.97 1.24 3.39
C GLY A 122 -9.66 -0.04 2.87
N PRO A 123 -10.87 0.10 2.30
CA PRO A 123 -11.59 -1.01 1.68
C PRO A 123 -10.82 -1.68 0.55
N ARG A 124 -11.27 -2.88 0.17
CA ARG A 124 -10.73 -3.59 -1.00
C ARG A 124 -10.96 -2.77 -2.28
N LEU A 125 -9.99 -2.85 -3.21
CA LEU A 125 -10.00 -2.12 -4.47
C LEU A 125 -11.31 -2.26 -5.25
N ALA A 126 -11.81 -3.49 -5.42
CA ALA A 126 -13.07 -3.74 -6.13
C ALA A 126 -14.28 -2.96 -5.55
N GLY A 127 -14.31 -2.73 -4.24
CA GLY A 127 -15.34 -1.91 -3.61
C GLY A 127 -15.18 -0.42 -3.89
N LEU A 128 -13.94 0.05 -3.96
CA LEU A 128 -13.61 1.43 -4.30
C LEU A 128 -13.94 1.72 -5.77
N GLU A 129 -13.57 0.83 -6.68
CA GLU A 129 -13.86 0.93 -8.12
C GLU A 129 -15.37 1.01 -8.38
N ALA A 130 -16.15 0.17 -7.70
CA ALA A 130 -17.61 0.17 -7.84
C ALA A 130 -18.23 1.51 -7.42
N ILE A 131 -17.79 2.08 -6.29
CA ILE A 131 -18.32 3.36 -5.82
C ILE A 131 -17.82 4.52 -6.68
N ASP A 132 -16.56 4.51 -7.12
CA ASP A 132 -16.02 5.54 -8.01
C ASP A 132 -16.79 5.61 -9.33
N ALA A 133 -17.10 4.46 -9.93
CA ALA A 133 -17.91 4.38 -11.14
C ALA A 133 -19.32 4.96 -10.93
N GLU A 134 -19.95 4.69 -9.78
CA GLU A 134 -21.27 5.25 -9.45
C GLU A 134 -21.22 6.76 -9.22
N LEU A 135 -20.24 7.26 -8.46
CA LEU A 135 -20.09 8.69 -8.18
C LEU A 135 -19.81 9.49 -9.45
N THR A 136 -18.98 8.97 -10.35
CA THR A 136 -18.65 9.64 -11.61
C THR A 136 -19.78 9.58 -12.63
N ALA A 137 -20.62 8.53 -12.63
CA ALA A 137 -21.77 8.42 -13.52
C ALA A 137 -23.01 9.22 -13.04
N ALA A 138 -23.17 9.40 -11.72
CA ALA A 138 -24.38 10.00 -11.14
C ALA A 138 -24.52 11.52 -11.38
N GLY A 139 -23.41 12.23 -11.67
CA GLY A 139 -23.40 13.68 -11.83
C GLY A 139 -23.88 14.40 -10.57
N THR A 140 -25.06 15.04 -10.63
CA THR A 140 -25.68 15.73 -9.48
C THR A 140 -26.69 14.86 -8.72
N THR A 141 -26.91 13.62 -9.16
CA THR A 141 -27.83 12.69 -8.49
C THR A 141 -27.20 12.18 -7.21
N ALA A 142 -27.96 12.17 -6.11
CA ALA A 142 -27.49 11.65 -4.83
C ALA A 142 -27.26 10.13 -4.92
N VAL A 143 -26.02 9.71 -4.70
CA VAL A 143 -25.64 8.31 -4.47
C VAL A 143 -25.46 8.13 -2.98
N VAL A 144 -26.04 7.08 -2.40
CA VAL A 144 -25.85 6.74 -0.98
C VAL A 144 -25.38 5.30 -0.89
N ARG A 145 -24.15 5.11 -0.42
CA ARG A 145 -23.54 3.78 -0.24
C ARG A 145 -22.88 3.67 1.12
N THR A 146 -22.54 2.46 1.51
CA THR A 146 -21.72 2.20 2.69
C THR A 146 -20.57 1.29 2.30
N LEU A 147 -19.35 1.70 2.63
CA LEU A 147 -18.13 0.94 2.37
C LEU A 147 -17.16 1.14 3.54
N GLY A 148 -16.60 0.04 4.06
CA GLY A 148 -15.67 0.11 5.20
C GLY A 148 -16.28 0.73 6.46
N GLY A 149 -17.61 0.60 6.65
CA GLY A 149 -18.32 1.22 7.78
C GLY A 149 -18.61 2.71 7.63
N VAL A 150 -18.23 3.33 6.50
CA VAL A 150 -18.45 4.76 6.23
C VAL A 150 -19.56 4.93 5.20
N ARG A 151 -20.49 5.86 5.46
CA ARG A 151 -21.53 6.26 4.49
C ARG A 151 -20.96 7.30 3.54
N ILE A 152 -21.06 7.01 2.24
CA ILE A 152 -20.64 7.87 1.12
C ILE A 152 -21.89 8.42 0.48
#